data_AF-A0A7V2H862-F1
#
_entry.id   AF-A0A7V2H862-F1
#
_cell.length_a   1.000
_cell.length_b   1.000
_cell.length_c   1.000
_cell.angle_alpha   90.00
_cell.angle_beta   90.00
_cell.angle_gamma   90.00
#
_symmetry.space_group_name_H-M   'P 1'
#
loop_
_entity.id
_entity.type
_entity.pdbx_description
1 polymer ?
#
loop_
_entity_poly.entity_id
_entity_poly.type
_entity_poly.pdbx_seq_one_letter_code
_entity_poly.pdbx_strand_id
1 'polypeptide(L)'
;MTAQAEKLSRSEVEALVREVLRQRLRGQINPPPVRERSNTDRQAGGAPNPLVVNVSARHMHATPADVEALFGPGATLTKLKDLYQQGEFASEQLVTLVGPRQRIIPNVRILGPARNYSQVELSYTDGVYLGIDLPLRISGDHKDTPGITVLGPKGAITLSKGVIRAERHAHMSEAD
;
A
#
# COMPACT_ATOMS: atom_id res chain seq x y z
N MET A 1 -6.59 13.55 -38.28
CA MET A 1 -7.99 13.72 -37.83
C MET A 1 -8.16 12.86 -36.57
N THR A 2 -8.14 13.48 -35.40
CA THR A 2 -8.25 12.81 -34.10
C THR A 2 -9.73 12.59 -33.78
N ALA A 3 -10.15 11.33 -33.67
CA ALA A 3 -11.49 10.99 -33.20
C ALA A 3 -11.60 11.33 -31.71
N GLN A 4 -12.44 12.31 -31.37
CA GLN A 4 -12.86 12.55 -30.00
C GLN A 4 -13.73 11.38 -29.56
N ALA A 5 -13.34 10.69 -28.48
CA ALA A 5 -14.22 9.74 -27.82
C ALA A 5 -15.37 10.53 -27.18
N GLU A 6 -16.60 10.32 -27.65
CA GLU A 6 -17.80 10.90 -27.04
C GLU A 6 -17.91 10.42 -25.59
N LYS A 7 -17.91 11.39 -24.66
CA LYS A 7 -18.15 11.13 -23.24
C LYS A 7 -19.64 10.87 -23.05
N LEU A 8 -19.99 9.62 -22.73
CA LEU A 8 -21.36 9.24 -22.35
C LEU A 8 -21.89 10.17 -21.26
N SER A 9 -23.10 10.69 -21.48
CA SER A 9 -23.82 11.48 -20.50
C SER A 9 -24.22 10.60 -19.31
N ARG A 10 -24.40 11.24 -18.14
CA ARG A 10 -24.84 10.55 -16.93
C ARG A 10 -26.15 9.76 -17.13
N SER A 11 -27.09 10.32 -17.90
CA SER A 11 -28.35 9.67 -18.24
C SER A 11 -28.17 8.40 -19.07
N GLU A 12 -27.21 8.38 -20.00
CA GLU A 12 -26.91 7.20 -20.81
C GLU A 12 -26.27 6.10 -19.97
N VAL A 13 -25.37 6.48 -19.05
CA VAL A 13 -24.77 5.54 -18.09
C VAL A 13 -25.85 4.93 -17.18
N GLU A 14 -26.75 5.75 -16.64
CA GLU A 14 -27.84 5.27 -15.78
C GLU A 14 -28.82 4.35 -16.53
N ALA A 15 -29.15 4.66 -17.79
CA ALA A 15 -29.98 3.83 -18.65
C ALA A 15 -29.32 2.46 -18.92
N LEU A 16 -28.02 2.46 -19.27
CA LEU A 16 -27.26 1.24 -19.54
C LEU A 16 -27.16 0.35 -18.29
N VAL A 17 -26.86 0.94 -17.13
CA VAL A 17 -26.79 0.21 -15.85
C VAL A 17 -28.15 -0.39 -15.51
N ARG A 18 -29.24 0.36 -15.68
CA ARG A 18 -30.60 -0.14 -15.39
C ARG A 18 -31.00 -1.28 -16.33
N GLU A 19 -30.60 -1.23 -17.60
CA GLU A 19 -30.87 -2.29 -18.56
C GLU A 19 -30.10 -3.57 -18.21
N VAL A 20 -28.80 -3.47 -17.91
CA VAL A 20 -27.98 -4.62 -17.50
C VAL A 20 -28.53 -5.27 -16.23
N LEU A 21 -28.95 -4.47 -15.25
CA LEU A 21 -29.56 -4.98 -14.02
C LEU A 21 -30.89 -5.70 -14.28
N ARG A 22 -31.74 -5.16 -15.17
CA ARG A 22 -33.00 -5.83 -15.56
C ARG A 22 -32.75 -7.15 -16.27
N GLN A 23 -31.77 -7.21 -17.18
CA GLN A 23 -31.41 -8.44 -17.88
C GLN A 23 -30.85 -9.51 -16.93
N ARG A 24 -30.05 -9.11 -15.93
CA ARG A 24 -29.59 -10.01 -14.85
C ARG A 24 -30.74 -10.52 -13.99
N LEU A 25 -31.64 -9.64 -13.56
CA LEU A 25 -32.81 -10.02 -12.74
C LEU A 25 -33.78 -10.93 -13.49
N ARG A 26 -33.84 -10.83 -14.82
CA ARG A 26 -34.64 -11.72 -15.69
C ARG A 26 -33.92 -13.02 -16.06
N GLY A 27 -32.71 -13.27 -15.53
CA GLY A 27 -31.95 -14.48 -15.85
C GLY A 27 -31.46 -14.57 -17.30
N GLN A 28 -31.50 -13.46 -18.06
CA GLN A 28 -31.08 -13.41 -19.47
C GLN A 28 -29.56 -13.27 -19.62
N ILE A 29 -28.86 -12.82 -18.57
CA ILE A 29 -27.40 -12.81 -18.48
C ILE A 29 -27.00 -13.73 -17.34
N ASN A 30 -26.47 -14.92 -17.69
CA ASN A 30 -25.80 -15.75 -16.71
C ASN A 30 -24.43 -15.13 -16.37
N PRO A 31 -24.04 -15.05 -15.08
CA PRO A 31 -22.67 -14.73 -14.74
C PRO A 31 -21.74 -15.79 -15.37
N PRO A 32 -20.51 -15.41 -15.77
CA PRO A 32 -19.52 -16.41 -16.11
C PRO A 32 -19.37 -17.36 -14.92
N PRO A 33 -19.16 -18.66 -15.16
CA PRO A 33 -19.04 -19.63 -14.08
C PRO A 33 -17.96 -19.15 -13.11
N VAL A 34 -18.30 -19.05 -11.84
CA VAL A 34 -17.33 -18.81 -10.77
C VAL A 34 -16.44 -20.04 -10.75
N ARG A 35 -15.26 -19.95 -11.37
CA ARG A 35 -14.23 -20.98 -11.23
C ARG A 35 -13.79 -20.98 -9.77
N GLU A 36 -14.26 -21.95 -8.99
CA GLU A 36 -13.63 -22.29 -7.72
C GLU A 36 -12.19 -22.71 -8.03
N ARG A 37 -11.24 -21.82 -7.74
CA ARG A 37 -9.82 -22.15 -7.85
C ARG A 37 -9.47 -23.04 -6.66
N SER A 38 -9.38 -24.34 -6.90
CA SER A 38 -8.78 -25.27 -5.95
C SER A 38 -7.29 -24.93 -5.80
N ASN A 39 -6.76 -25.08 -4.59
CA ASN A 39 -5.34 -24.81 -4.30
C ASN A 39 -4.39 -25.78 -5.02
N THR A 40 -4.92 -26.83 -5.65
CA THR A 40 -4.18 -27.88 -6.37
C THR A 40 -3.83 -27.51 -7.82
N ASP A 41 -4.47 -26.49 -8.41
CA ASP A 41 -4.21 -26.05 -9.79
C ASP A 41 -2.92 -25.21 -9.96
N ARG A 42 -2.14 -25.00 -8.88
CA ARG A 42 -0.90 -24.20 -8.95
C ARG A 42 0.31 -24.96 -9.49
N GLN A 43 0.20 -26.26 -9.74
CA GLN A 43 1.32 -27.10 -10.20
C GLN A 43 0.96 -27.92 -11.44
N ALA A 44 0.69 -27.25 -12.56
CA ALA A 44 0.88 -27.84 -13.89
C ALA A 44 0.96 -26.74 -14.94
N GLY A 45 2.18 -26.39 -15.40
CA GLY A 45 2.40 -25.60 -16.61
C GLY A 45 2.66 -24.09 -16.43
N GLY A 46 3.40 -23.68 -15.38
CA GLY A 46 3.86 -22.28 -15.28
C GLY A 46 4.88 -21.93 -16.35
N ALA A 47 4.77 -20.74 -16.96
CA ALA A 47 5.80 -20.18 -17.83
C ALA A 47 7.17 -20.16 -17.13
N PRO A 48 8.30 -20.24 -17.85
CA PRO A 48 9.62 -20.08 -17.25
C PRO A 48 9.66 -18.73 -16.49
N ASN A 49 10.14 -18.77 -15.25
CA ASN A 49 10.27 -17.64 -14.32
C ASN A 49 8.92 -16.97 -13.94
N PRO A 50 8.06 -17.63 -13.14
CA PRO A 50 6.82 -17.02 -12.68
C PRO A 50 7.09 -15.84 -11.74
N LEU A 51 6.64 -14.64 -12.13
CA LEU A 51 6.72 -13.45 -11.28
C LEU A 51 5.83 -13.62 -10.03
N VAL A 52 6.43 -13.57 -8.84
CA VAL A 52 5.71 -13.63 -7.56
C VAL A 52 5.16 -12.24 -7.24
N VAL A 53 3.83 -12.13 -7.18
CA VAL A 53 3.15 -10.88 -6.82
C VAL A 53 2.91 -10.84 -5.31
N ASN A 54 3.42 -9.78 -4.67
CA ASN A 54 3.24 -9.53 -3.25
C ASN A 54 2.45 -8.23 -3.03
N VAL A 55 1.75 -8.18 -1.89
CA VAL A 55 0.94 -7.02 -1.49
C VAL A 55 1.57 -6.41 -0.25
N SER A 56 1.99 -5.15 -0.36
CA SER A 56 2.46 -4.37 0.77
C SER A 56 1.26 -3.77 1.52
N ALA A 57 1.13 -4.12 2.79
CA ALA A 57 0.26 -3.39 3.70
C ALA A 57 0.90 -2.04 4.04
N ARG A 58 0.11 -1.10 4.59
CA ARG A 58 0.65 0.17 5.11
C ARG A 58 1.74 -0.08 6.15
N HIS A 59 2.84 0.65 6.05
CA HIS A 59 4.00 0.45 6.92
C HIS A 59 4.87 1.71 6.96
N MET A 60 5.88 1.67 7.83
CA MET A 60 6.87 2.72 8.00
C MET A 60 8.29 2.13 7.94
N HIS A 61 9.21 2.85 7.33
CA HIS A 61 10.64 2.72 7.57
C HIS A 61 11.08 3.84 8.51
N ALA A 62 12.06 3.58 9.37
CA ALA A 62 12.48 4.52 10.39
C ALA A 62 14.01 4.64 10.47
N THR A 63 14.49 5.81 10.89
CA THR A 63 15.88 6.00 11.32
C THR A 63 16.12 5.42 12.71
N PRO A 64 17.37 5.07 13.08
CA PRO A 64 17.68 4.68 14.46
C PRO A 64 17.23 5.74 15.49
N ALA A 65 17.44 7.02 15.19
CA ALA A 65 17.02 8.12 16.05
C ALA A 65 15.50 8.19 16.23
N ASP A 66 14.73 7.96 15.17
CA ASP A 66 13.27 7.93 15.24
C ASP A 66 12.77 6.69 15.99
N VAL A 67 13.43 5.54 15.85
CA VAL A 67 13.14 4.35 16.65
C VAL A 67 13.34 4.65 18.14
N GLU A 68 14.45 5.27 18.51
CA GLU A 68 14.70 5.66 19.91
C GLU A 68 13.69 6.70 20.41
N ALA A 69 13.34 7.70 19.60
CA ALA A 69 12.35 8.71 19.98
C ALA A 69 10.95 8.11 20.22
N LEU A 70 10.59 7.08 19.44
CA LEU A 70 9.28 6.43 19.52
C LEU A 70 9.21 5.33 20.59
N PHE A 71 10.31 4.59 20.81
CA PHE A 71 10.34 3.37 21.64
C PHE A 71 11.27 3.45 22.86
N GLY A 72 12.02 4.54 23.02
CA GLY A 72 12.90 4.83 24.16
C GLY A 72 14.39 4.78 23.80
N PRO A 73 15.26 5.42 24.61
CA PRO A 73 16.70 5.45 24.35
C PRO A 73 17.30 4.04 24.22
N GLY A 74 18.15 3.84 23.21
CA GLY A 74 18.77 2.56 22.91
C GLY A 74 17.83 1.48 22.33
N ALA A 75 16.58 1.81 22.02
CA ALA A 75 15.66 0.87 21.38
C ALA A 75 16.11 0.49 19.96
N THR A 76 15.96 -0.78 19.62
CA THR A 76 16.23 -1.32 18.28
C THR A 76 15.02 -2.09 17.75
N LEU A 77 14.98 -2.32 16.44
CA LEU A 77 13.90 -3.09 15.81
C LEU A 77 14.07 -4.58 16.09
N THR A 78 13.02 -5.19 16.64
CA THR A 78 12.99 -6.63 16.90
C THR A 78 12.37 -7.32 15.69
N LYS A 79 13.08 -8.29 15.10
CA LYS A 79 12.59 -9.01 13.93
C LYS A 79 11.41 -9.93 14.30
N LEU A 80 10.27 -9.74 13.62
CA LEU A 80 9.09 -10.59 13.74
C LEU A 80 9.08 -11.67 12.64
N LYS A 81 9.28 -11.27 11.38
CA LYS A 81 9.32 -12.18 10.23
C LYS A 81 10.14 -11.60 9.09
N ASP A 82 10.79 -12.48 8.32
CA ASP A 82 11.46 -12.10 7.08
C ASP A 82 10.46 -11.64 6.01
N LEU A 83 10.92 -10.71 5.17
CA LEU A 83 10.28 -10.34 3.92
C LEU A 83 10.96 -11.05 2.74
N TYR A 84 10.46 -10.83 1.53
CA TYR A 84 10.98 -11.46 0.32
C TYR A 84 12.37 -10.98 -0.07
N GLN A 85 12.66 -9.70 0.21
CA GLN A 85 13.98 -9.14 -0.03
C GLN A 85 14.94 -9.59 1.07
N GLN A 86 16.11 -10.11 0.67
CA GLN A 86 17.10 -10.60 1.61
C GLN A 86 17.51 -9.50 2.59
N GLY A 87 17.37 -9.79 3.89
CA GLY A 87 17.74 -8.88 4.97
C GLY A 87 16.63 -7.91 5.41
N GLU A 88 15.56 -7.75 4.63
CA GLU A 88 14.40 -6.94 5.02
C GLU A 88 13.42 -7.77 5.88
N PHE A 89 12.86 -7.16 6.92
CA PHE A 89 11.98 -7.84 7.86
C PHE A 89 10.85 -6.95 8.37
N ALA A 90 9.71 -7.55 8.70
CA ALA A 90 8.71 -6.88 9.52
C ALA A 90 9.14 -6.95 10.99
N SER A 91 9.09 -5.82 11.69
CA SER A 91 9.48 -5.76 13.11
C SER A 91 8.29 -5.96 14.06
N GLU A 92 8.54 -6.24 15.34
CA GLU A 92 7.48 -6.29 16.36
C GLU A 92 6.87 -4.91 16.61
N GLN A 93 7.64 -3.85 16.37
CA GLN A 93 7.29 -2.47 16.61
C GLN A 93 6.13 -1.99 15.72
N LEU A 94 5.18 -1.32 16.38
CA LEU A 94 4.00 -0.73 15.79
C LEU A 94 3.90 0.73 16.22
N VAL A 95 3.47 1.59 15.29
CA VAL A 95 3.21 3.01 15.54
C VAL A 95 1.78 3.38 15.18
N THR A 96 1.34 4.53 15.66
CA THR A 96 0.07 5.15 15.27
C THR A 96 0.34 6.39 14.45
N LEU A 97 -0.31 6.51 13.30
CA LEU A 97 -0.22 7.69 12.43
C LEU A 97 -1.38 8.64 12.73
N VAL A 98 -1.09 9.94 12.82
CA VAL A 98 -2.09 10.99 13.03
C VAL A 98 -2.08 11.94 11.84
N GLY A 99 -3.20 12.01 11.13
CA GLY A 99 -3.38 12.87 9.97
C GLY A 99 -3.98 14.24 10.32
N PRO A 100 -3.90 15.22 9.41
CA PRO A 100 -4.40 16.58 9.61
C PRO A 100 -5.91 16.66 9.88
N ARG A 101 -6.69 15.64 9.46
CA ARG A 101 -8.14 15.55 9.76
C ARG A 101 -8.46 15.01 11.15
N GLN A 102 -7.49 14.97 12.08
CA GLN A 102 -7.65 14.36 13.41
C GLN A 102 -8.08 12.89 13.34
N ARG A 103 -7.74 12.22 12.22
CA ARG A 103 -7.96 10.79 12.02
C ARG A 103 -6.67 10.05 12.33
N ILE A 104 -6.81 8.85 12.88
CA ILE A 104 -5.69 8.03 13.30
C ILE A 104 -5.71 6.67 12.63
N ILE A 105 -4.55 6.17 12.25
CA ILE A 105 -4.37 4.79 11.81
C ILE A 105 -3.44 4.11 12.81
N PRO A 106 -3.97 3.23 13.68
CA PRO A 106 -3.16 2.48 14.64
C PRO A 106 -2.47 1.27 13.98
N ASN A 107 -1.54 0.66 14.71
CA ASN A 107 -0.91 -0.61 14.36
C ASN A 107 -0.20 -0.61 13.00
N VAL A 108 0.44 0.52 12.64
CA VAL A 108 1.28 0.60 11.46
C VAL A 108 2.64 -0.01 11.75
N ARG A 109 3.01 -1.02 10.97
CA ARG A 109 4.21 -1.82 11.15
C ARG A 109 5.47 -1.05 10.76
N ILE A 110 6.53 -1.14 11.56
CA ILE A 110 7.86 -0.71 11.11
C ILE A 110 8.55 -1.88 10.38
N LEU A 111 9.08 -1.62 9.19
CA LEU A 111 9.93 -2.56 8.46
C LEU A 111 11.40 -2.23 8.73
N GLY A 112 12.17 -3.26 9.04
CA GLY A 112 13.60 -3.20 9.28
C GLY A 112 14.41 -3.78 8.10
N PRO A 113 15.73 -3.52 8.05
CA PRO A 113 16.50 -2.80 9.08
C PRO A 113 16.20 -1.30 9.11
N ALA A 114 16.62 -0.63 10.19
CA ALA A 114 16.52 0.82 10.26
C ALA A 114 17.30 1.46 9.10
N ARG A 115 16.74 2.50 8.49
CA ARG A 115 17.31 3.19 7.32
C ARG A 115 17.94 4.52 7.73
N ASN A 116 18.55 5.21 6.79
CA ASN A 116 19.04 6.58 6.98
C ASN A 116 17.94 7.64 6.81
N TYR A 117 16.70 7.23 6.51
CA TYR A 117 15.53 8.10 6.43
C TYR A 117 14.29 7.41 6.99
N SER A 118 13.31 8.23 7.39
CA SER A 118 11.97 7.77 7.76
C SER A 118 11.00 7.97 6.60
N GLN A 119 10.21 6.95 6.30
CA GLN A 119 9.25 6.94 5.20
C GLN A 119 7.99 6.20 5.62
N VAL A 120 6.83 6.72 5.28
CA VAL A 120 5.54 6.07 5.53
C VAL A 120 4.87 5.78 4.20
N GLU A 121 4.56 4.50 3.97
CA GLU A 121 3.91 4.03 2.76
C GLU A 121 2.45 3.71 3.04
N LEU A 122 1.57 4.41 2.32
CA LEU A 122 0.13 4.37 2.53
C LEU A 122 -0.62 4.05 1.25
N SER A 123 -1.82 3.47 1.39
CA SER A 123 -2.74 3.33 0.26
C SER A 123 -3.39 4.67 -0.09
N TYR A 124 -3.94 4.78 -1.30
CA TYR A 124 -4.74 5.95 -1.70
C TYR A 124 -5.89 6.23 -0.71
N THR A 125 -6.57 5.19 -0.25
CA THR A 125 -7.68 5.30 0.71
C THR A 125 -7.22 5.77 2.08
N ASP A 126 -6.00 5.41 2.51
CA ASP A 126 -5.43 5.90 3.76
C ASP A 126 -5.15 7.41 3.68
N GLY A 127 -4.66 7.90 2.54
CA GLY A 127 -4.48 9.33 2.28
C GLY A 127 -5.79 10.09 2.38
N VAL A 128 -6.85 9.60 1.73
CA VAL A 128 -8.20 10.20 1.83
C VAL A 128 -8.70 10.20 3.28
N TYR A 129 -8.50 9.10 4.01
CA TYR A 129 -8.92 8.97 5.40
C TYR A 129 -8.20 9.96 6.33
N LEU A 130 -6.88 10.05 6.20
CA LEU A 130 -6.04 10.95 7.00
C LEU A 130 -6.16 12.42 6.57
N GLY A 131 -6.61 12.67 5.34
CA GLY A 131 -6.67 14.00 4.73
C GLY A 131 -5.32 14.47 4.18
N ILE A 132 -4.53 13.52 3.68
CA ILE A 132 -3.22 13.77 3.09
C ILE A 132 -3.32 13.46 1.60
N ASP A 133 -2.93 14.40 0.75
CA ASP A 133 -2.74 14.12 -0.67
C ASP A 133 -1.41 13.40 -0.88
N LEU A 134 -1.49 12.11 -1.22
CA LEU A 134 -0.32 11.23 -1.26
C LEU A 134 0.25 11.16 -2.68
N PRO A 135 1.47 11.70 -2.92
CA PRO A 135 2.12 11.55 -4.22
C PRO A 135 2.50 10.08 -4.46
N LEU A 136 2.36 9.63 -5.71
CA LEU A 136 2.88 8.34 -6.16
C LEU A 136 4.40 8.44 -6.31
N ARG A 137 5.16 7.61 -5.58
CA ARG A 137 6.63 7.66 -5.57
C ARG A 137 7.25 6.28 -5.40
N ILE A 138 8.47 6.14 -5.91
CA ILE A 138 9.37 5.06 -5.52
C ILE A 138 9.93 5.30 -4.11
N SER A 139 10.27 4.23 -3.40
CA SER A 139 10.90 4.32 -2.07
C SER A 139 12.20 5.14 -2.15
N GLY A 140 12.38 6.06 -1.20
CA GLY A 140 13.54 6.97 -1.15
C GLY A 140 13.35 8.33 -1.84
N ASP A 141 12.33 8.49 -2.70
CA ASP A 141 12.01 9.80 -3.28
C ASP A 141 11.02 10.58 -2.39
N HIS A 142 11.58 11.40 -1.49
CA HIS A 142 10.81 12.24 -0.57
C HIS A 142 10.67 13.70 -0.99
N LYS A 143 11.09 14.07 -2.19
CA LYS A 143 11.05 15.48 -2.63
C LYS A 143 9.60 15.96 -2.66
N ASP A 144 9.28 17.10 -2.06
CA ASP A 144 7.92 17.67 -2.07
C ASP A 144 6.83 16.69 -1.61
N THR A 145 7.17 15.79 -0.68
CA THR A 145 6.21 14.84 -0.08
C THR A 145 5.67 15.39 1.23
N PRO A 146 4.40 15.11 1.58
CA PRO A 146 3.82 15.55 2.83
C PRO A 146 4.48 14.86 4.03
N GLY A 147 4.29 15.49 5.18
CA GLY A 147 4.65 14.97 6.50
C GLY A 147 3.49 14.26 7.20
N ILE A 148 3.76 13.70 8.38
CA ILE A 148 2.76 13.12 9.28
C ILE A 148 3.29 13.05 10.71
N THR A 149 2.39 13.10 11.69
CA THR A 149 2.74 12.82 13.08
C THR A 149 2.66 11.33 13.36
N VAL A 150 3.70 10.79 13.99
CA VAL A 150 3.86 9.37 14.33
C VAL A 150 3.96 9.26 15.84
N LEU A 151 3.12 8.41 16.43
CA LEU A 151 3.09 8.12 17.85
C LEU A 151 3.63 6.71 18.12
N GLY A 152 4.58 6.64 19.04
CA GLY A 152 5.10 5.40 19.62
C GLY A 152 4.77 5.31 21.10
N PRO A 153 5.10 4.19 21.77
CA PRO A 153 4.79 3.98 23.18
C PRO A 153 5.60 4.87 24.14
N LYS A 154 6.73 5.44 23.72
CA LYS A 154 7.60 6.27 24.56
C LYS A 154 7.71 7.72 24.11
N GLY A 155 7.14 8.06 22.95
CA GLY A 155 7.23 9.41 22.42
C GLY A 155 6.49 9.57 21.09
N ALA A 156 6.64 10.75 20.51
CA ALA A 156 6.03 11.11 19.24
C ALA A 156 7.04 11.90 18.41
N ILE A 157 6.97 11.74 17.10
CA ILE A 157 7.73 12.54 16.14
C ILE A 157 6.78 13.15 15.12
N THR A 158 7.20 14.26 14.51
CA THR A 158 6.51 14.83 13.34
C THR A 158 7.47 14.82 12.17
N LEU A 159 7.18 13.96 11.20
CA LEU A 159 7.89 13.95 9.93
C LEU A 159 7.45 15.17 9.14
N SER A 160 8.39 15.97 8.64
CA SER A 160 8.10 17.11 7.76
C SER A 160 7.88 16.68 6.29
N LYS A 161 8.37 15.50 5.93
CA LYS A 161 8.28 14.86 4.61
C LYS A 161 8.38 13.34 4.75
N GLY A 162 8.17 12.61 3.65
CA GLY A 162 8.42 11.16 3.56
C GLY A 162 7.15 10.30 3.57
N VAL A 163 5.96 10.89 3.43
CA VAL A 163 4.70 10.15 3.35
C VAL A 163 4.29 10.01 1.89
N ILE A 164 4.20 8.78 1.40
CA ILE A 164 4.00 8.48 -0.02
C ILE A 164 2.94 7.41 -0.25
N ARG A 165 2.41 7.38 -1.47
CA ARG A 165 1.78 6.20 -2.04
C ARG A 165 2.84 5.45 -2.84
N ALA A 166 3.15 4.22 -2.43
CA ALA A 166 4.20 3.43 -3.07
C ALA A 166 3.85 3.12 -4.53
N GLU A 167 4.79 3.40 -5.44
CA GLU A 167 4.70 3.02 -6.83
C GLU A 167 4.98 1.54 -7.00
N ARG A 168 4.15 0.86 -7.80
CA ARG A 168 4.35 -0.56 -8.12
C ARG A 168 5.70 -0.75 -8.82
N HIS A 169 6.48 -1.72 -8.36
CA HIS A 169 7.76 -2.05 -8.94
C HIS A 169 8.04 -3.54 -8.78
N ALA A 170 9.02 -4.04 -9.53
CA ALA A 170 9.55 -5.39 -9.40
C ALA A 170 11.00 -5.29 -8.95
N HIS A 171 11.38 -6.14 -8.00
CA HIS A 171 12.77 -6.39 -7.69
C HIS A 171 13.24 -7.57 -8.54
N MET A 172 14.32 -7.37 -9.29
CA MET A 172 14.94 -8.38 -10.15
C MET A 172 16.45 -8.30 -9.95
N SER A 173 17.12 -9.44 -9.89
CA SER A 173 18.57 -9.50 -9.95
C SER A 173 19.05 -9.44 -11.40
N GLU A 174 20.35 -9.24 -11.61
CA GLU A 174 20.92 -9.23 -12.96
C GLU A 174 20.84 -10.59 -13.67
N ALA A 175 20.64 -11.67 -12.90
CA ALA A 175 20.57 -13.04 -13.41
C ALA A 175 19.13 -13.51 -13.73
N ASP A 176 18.11 -12.70 -13.40
CA ASP A 176 16.68 -12.99 -13.64
C ASP A 176 16.21 -12.49 -15.02
#